data_AF-A0A7S3ICM7-F1
#
_entry.id   AF-A0A7S3ICM7-F1
#
_cell.length_a   1.000
_cell.length_b   1.000
_cell.length_c   1.000
_cell.angle_alpha   90.00
_cell.angle_beta   90.00
_cell.angle_gamma   90.00
#
_symmetry.space_group_name_H-M   'P 1'
#
loop_
_entity.id
_entity.type
_entity.pdbx_description
1 polymer ?
#
loop_
_entity_poly.entity_id
_entity_poly.type
_entity_poly.pdbx_seq_one_letter_code
_entity_poly.pdbx_strand_id
1 'polypeptide(L)'
;MSYNTPLLSNHLNDIGYTPTFFGFGMVIVSICYASSFKVVRFLTTYMSKRGVLFVGLLMQSSGVLITGTDGLSNWYNPGFFVVVGLIIFGFATAMVTIPVMPEILDAIEEEKQAEDLNEKSLHENLAGYFVVCQ
;
A
#
# COMPACT_ATOMS: atom_id res chain seq x y z
N MET A 1 6.60 -2.01 4.50
CA MET A 1 6.93 -2.69 3.23
C MET A 1 8.01 -3.78 3.37
N SER A 2 9.01 -3.68 4.28
CA SER A 2 10.14 -4.63 4.29
C SER A 2 9.98 -5.92 5.12
N TYR A 3 8.91 -6.07 5.92
CA TYR A 3 8.74 -7.27 6.76
C TYR A 3 7.97 -8.41 6.07
N ASN A 4 7.00 -8.08 5.19
CA ASN A 4 6.19 -9.10 4.51
C ASN A 4 6.92 -9.78 3.35
N THR A 5 7.80 -9.06 2.66
CA THR A 5 8.60 -9.57 1.54
C THR A 5 9.57 -10.70 1.92
N PRO A 6 10.37 -10.62 2.99
CA PRO A 6 11.23 -11.74 3.39
C PRO A 6 10.42 -12.91 3.96
N LEU A 7 9.30 -12.66 4.64
CA LEU A 7 8.43 -13.70 5.17
C LEU A 7 7.75 -14.51 4.06
N LEU A 8 7.24 -13.81 3.04
CA LEU A 8 6.67 -14.42 1.85
C LEU A 8 7.75 -15.15 1.02
N SER A 9 8.95 -14.57 0.91
CA SER A 9 10.09 -15.20 0.23
C SER A 9 10.50 -16.51 0.92
N ASN A 10 10.54 -16.55 2.25
CA ASN A 10 10.84 -17.76 2.99
C ASN A 10 9.73 -18.80 2.81
N HIS A 11 8.46 -18.40 2.91
CA HIS A 11 7.33 -19.31 2.75
C HIS A 11 7.27 -19.96 1.36
N LEU A 12 7.48 -19.17 0.30
CA LEU A 12 7.51 -19.69 -1.08
C LEU A 12 8.74 -20.56 -1.37
N ASN A 13 9.87 -20.26 -0.74
CA ASN A 13 11.07 -21.10 -0.83
C ASN A 13 10.86 -22.45 -0.14
N ASP A 14 10.17 -22.47 1.01
CA ASP A 14 9.77 -23.70 1.70
C ASP A 14 8.81 -24.56 0.87
N ILE A 15 7.98 -23.93 0.02
CA ILE A 15 7.06 -24.60 -0.92
C ILE A 15 7.79 -25.04 -2.22
N GLY A 16 9.06 -24.67 -2.41
CA GLY A 16 9.88 -25.07 -3.56
C GLY A 16 9.73 -24.19 -4.80
N TYR A 17 9.16 -22.99 -4.68
CA TYR A 17 9.09 -22.03 -5.79
C TYR A 17 10.43 -21.33 -6.02
N THR A 18 10.77 -21.12 -7.30
CA THR A 18 12.00 -20.46 -7.70
C THR A 18 11.99 -18.96 -7.38
N PRO A 19 13.15 -18.36 -7.02
CA PRO A 19 13.24 -16.94 -6.70
C PRO A 19 12.88 -16.00 -7.87
N THR A 20 12.88 -16.51 -9.11
CA THR A 20 12.40 -15.77 -10.28
C THR A 20 10.89 -15.50 -10.23
N PHE A 21 10.09 -16.43 -9.70
CA PHE A 21 8.65 -16.26 -9.55
C PHE A 21 8.32 -15.11 -8.60
N PHE A 22 9.09 -14.96 -7.51
CA PHE A 22 8.97 -13.84 -6.58
C PHE A 22 9.27 -12.50 -7.26
N GLY A 23 10.35 -12.45 -8.05
CA GLY A 23 10.71 -11.26 -8.83
C GLY A 23 9.57 -10.80 -9.74
N PHE A 24 8.93 -11.73 -10.46
CA PHE A 24 7.77 -11.41 -11.28
C PHE A 24 6.57 -10.91 -10.46
N GLY A 25 6.30 -11.52 -9.30
CA GLY A 25 5.24 -11.07 -8.39
C GLY A 25 5.43 -9.62 -7.95
N MET A 26 6.65 -9.22 -7.58
CA MET A 26 6.97 -7.85 -7.16
C MET A 26 6.83 -6.82 -8.28
N VAL A 27 7.16 -7.19 -9.52
CA VAL A 27 6.94 -6.33 -10.70
C VAL A 27 5.45 -6.12 -10.93
N ILE A 28 4.64 -7.18 -10.81
CA ILE A 28 3.17 -7.09 -10.95
C ILE A 28 2.59 -6.13 -9.90
N VAL A 29 3.01 -6.25 -8.63
CA VAL A 29 2.59 -5.34 -7.55
C VAL A 29 2.90 -3.89 -7.92
N SER A 30 4.09 -3.64 -8.47
CA SER A 30 4.54 -2.29 -8.85
C SER A 30 3.71 -1.70 -9.99
N ILE A 31 3.38 -2.52 -10.99
CA ILE A 31 2.49 -2.13 -12.11
C ILE A 31 1.08 -1.87 -11.59
N CYS A 32 0.54 -2.73 -10.74
CA CYS A 32 -0.77 -2.55 -10.13
C CYS A 32 -0.82 -1.24 -9.32
N TYR A 33 0.20 -0.97 -8.50
CA TYR A 33 0.34 0.27 -7.76
C TYR A 33 0.31 1.50 -8.69
N ALA A 34 1.11 1.49 -9.76
CA ALA A 34 1.14 2.58 -10.74
C ALA A 34 -0.20 2.75 -11.48
N SER A 35 -0.91 1.68 -11.79
CA SER A 35 -2.22 1.76 -12.44
C SER A 35 -3.31 2.32 -11.51
N SER A 36 -3.13 2.15 -10.20
CA SER A 36 -4.12 2.52 -9.17
C SER A 36 -4.24 4.03 -8.97
N PHE A 37 -3.23 4.83 -9.34
CA PHE A 37 -3.25 6.29 -9.13
C PHE A 37 -4.52 6.97 -9.67
N LYS A 38 -4.99 6.56 -10.85
CA LYS A 38 -6.23 7.12 -11.45
C LYS A 38 -7.49 6.72 -10.66
N VAL A 39 -7.53 5.47 -10.20
CA VAL A 39 -8.66 4.92 -9.44
C VAL A 39 -8.76 5.60 -8.08
N VAL A 40 -7.64 5.78 -7.39
CA VAL A 40 -7.61 6.42 -6.07
C VAL A 40 -8.04 7.88 -6.16
N ARG A 41 -7.54 8.63 -7.16
CA ARG A 41 -7.99 10.01 -7.42
C ARG A 41 -9.49 10.11 -7.65
N PHE A 42 -10.07 9.15 -8.37
CA PHE A 42 -11.51 9.10 -8.58
C PHE A 42 -12.25 8.79 -7.27
N LEU A 43 -11.77 7.80 -6.50
CA LEU A 43 -12.38 7.41 -5.22
C LEU A 43 -12.40 8.56 -4.20
N THR A 44 -11.33 9.34 -4.11
CA THR A 44 -11.21 10.48 -3.19
C THR A 44 -12.20 11.62 -3.50
N THR A 45 -12.81 11.63 -4.69
CA THR A 45 -13.86 12.61 -5.03
C THR A 45 -15.24 12.20 -4.48
N TYR A 46 -15.47 10.90 -4.27
CA TYR A 46 -16.76 10.37 -3.80
C TYR A 46 -16.81 10.04 -2.31
N MET A 47 -15.65 9.84 -1.67
CA MET A 47 -15.54 9.45 -0.27
C MET A 47 -14.55 10.35 0.47
N SER A 48 -14.77 10.54 1.79
CA SER A 48 -13.80 11.21 2.64
C SER A 48 -12.46 10.46 2.64
N LYS A 49 -11.35 11.21 2.71
CA LYS A 49 -9.98 10.68 2.71
C LYS A 49 -9.78 9.55 3.75
N ARG A 50 -10.30 9.75 4.97
CA ARG A 50 -10.33 8.74 6.04
C ARG A 50 -11.07 7.45 5.66
N GLY A 51 -12.17 7.56 4.91
CA GLY A 51 -12.92 6.39 4.45
C GLY A 51 -12.15 5.56 3.43
N VAL A 52 -11.47 6.21 2.49
CA VAL A 52 -10.61 5.54 1.50
C VAL A 52 -9.44 4.84 2.19
N LEU A 53 -8.83 5.47 3.19
CA LEU A 53 -7.79 4.87 4.03
C LEU A 53 -8.26 3.59 4.72
N PHE A 54 -9.43 3.64 5.36
CA PHE A 54 -9.97 2.48 6.08
C PHE A 54 -10.29 1.31 5.14
N VAL A 55 -10.92 1.60 4.00
CA VAL A 55 -11.20 0.59 2.96
C VAL A 55 -9.90 0.00 2.41
N GLY A 56 -8.90 0.84 2.14
CA GLY A 56 -7.59 0.41 1.69
C GLY A 56 -6.91 -0.52 2.68
N LEU A 57 -6.96 -0.22 3.99
CA LEU A 57 -6.39 -1.08 5.03
C LEU A 57 -7.09 -2.44 5.12
N LEU A 58 -8.44 -2.48 5.06
CA LEU A 58 -9.18 -3.74 5.04
C LEU A 58 -8.83 -4.59 3.82
N MET A 59 -8.76 -3.96 2.65
CA MET A 59 -8.41 -4.63 1.41
C MET A 59 -6.96 -5.15 1.46
N GLN A 60 -6.05 -4.38 2.07
CA GLN A 60 -4.66 -4.79 2.27
C GLN A 60 -4.54 -6.01 3.18
N SER A 61 -5.27 -6.02 4.31
CA SER A 61 -5.32 -7.18 5.22
C SER A 61 -5.86 -8.43 4.52
N SER A 62 -6.91 -8.29 3.71
CA SER A 62 -7.46 -9.41 2.94
C SER A 62 -6.46 -9.97 1.91
N GLY A 63 -5.72 -9.11 1.20
CA GLY A 63 -4.68 -9.52 0.25
C GLY A 63 -3.56 -10.31 0.92
N VAL A 64 -3.11 -9.88 2.10
CA VAL A 64 -2.08 -10.61 2.87
C VAL A 64 -2.59 -11.96 3.34
N LEU A 65 -3.83 -12.05 3.81
CA LEU A 65 -4.44 -13.33 4.22
C LEU A 65 -4.51 -14.32 3.04
N ILE A 66 -4.98 -13.88 1.88
CA ILE A 66 -5.07 -14.71 0.67
C ILE A 66 -3.70 -15.19 0.20
N THR A 67 -2.66 -14.37 0.39
CA THR A 67 -1.29 -14.76 0.03
C THR A 67 -0.73 -15.85 0.97
N GLY A 68 -1.25 -15.95 2.20
CA GLY A 68 -0.80 -16.91 3.21
C GLY A 68 -1.68 -18.15 3.40
N THR A 69 -2.77 -18.31 2.64
CA THR A 69 -3.75 -19.39 2.83
C THR A 69 -3.29 -20.79 2.39
N ASP A 70 -2.10 -20.94 1.82
CA ASP A 70 -1.60 -22.21 1.29
C ASP A 70 -1.47 -23.32 2.35
N GLY A 71 -1.42 -22.98 3.65
CA GLY A 71 -1.34 -23.96 4.75
C GLY A 71 -2.66 -24.62 5.17
N LEU A 72 -3.82 -24.09 4.78
CA LEU A 72 -5.12 -24.53 5.33
C LEU A 72 -5.94 -25.41 4.39
N SER A 73 -5.58 -25.48 3.11
CA SER A 73 -6.42 -26.19 2.15
C SER A 73 -5.56 -26.73 1.01
N ASN A 74 -5.64 -28.04 0.75
CA ASN A 74 -4.99 -28.78 -0.34
C ASN A 74 -5.47 -28.31 -1.73
N TRP A 75 -5.33 -27.01 -2.02
CA TRP A 75 -5.72 -26.45 -3.30
C TRP A 75 -4.61 -26.70 -4.31
N TYR A 76 -5.04 -27.14 -5.48
CA TYR A 76 -4.20 -27.70 -6.54
C TYR A 76 -3.23 -26.68 -7.19
N ASN A 77 -3.17 -25.42 -6.71
CA ASN A 77 -2.34 -24.37 -7.31
C ASN A 77 -2.03 -23.17 -6.36
N PRO A 78 -1.13 -23.33 -5.37
CA PRO A 78 -0.79 -22.28 -4.39
C PRO A 78 -0.26 -20.99 -5.04
N GLY A 79 0.52 -21.11 -6.13
CA GLY A 79 1.05 -19.96 -6.85
C GLY A 79 -0.01 -19.00 -7.42
N PHE A 80 -1.21 -19.49 -7.76
CA PHE A 80 -2.29 -18.62 -8.26
C PHE A 80 -2.84 -17.70 -7.16
N PHE A 81 -3.02 -18.23 -5.94
CA PHE A 81 -3.50 -17.46 -4.79
C PHE A 81 -2.51 -16.39 -4.38
N VAL A 82 -1.22 -16.70 -4.45
CA VAL A 82 -0.14 -15.74 -4.21
C VAL A 82 -0.21 -14.58 -5.20
N VAL A 83 -0.36 -14.86 -6.50
CA VAL A 83 -0.45 -13.80 -7.52
C VAL A 83 -1.70 -12.93 -7.32
N VAL A 84 -2.85 -13.54 -7.05
CA VAL A 84 -4.10 -12.81 -6.81
C VAL A 84 -4.00 -11.94 -5.55
N GLY A 85 -3.45 -12.49 -4.47
CA GLY A 85 -3.22 -11.77 -3.21
C GLY A 85 -2.27 -10.59 -3.40
N LEU A 86 -1.19 -10.76 -4.17
CA LEU A 86 -0.24 -9.71 -4.52
C LEU A 86 -0.87 -8.59 -5.36
N ILE A 87 -1.73 -8.92 -6.32
CA ILE A 87 -2.46 -7.92 -7.10
C ILE A 87 -3.35 -7.07 -6.18
N ILE A 88 -4.18 -7.72 -5.36
CA ILE A 88 -5.06 -7.04 -4.39
C ILE A 88 -4.23 -6.16 -3.45
N PHE A 89 -3.11 -6.70 -2.96
CA PHE A 89 -2.19 -5.96 -2.11
C PHE A 89 -1.60 -4.72 -2.78
N GLY A 90 -1.22 -4.81 -4.07
CA GLY A 90 -0.71 -3.67 -4.85
C GLY A 90 -1.73 -2.54 -4.99
N PHE A 91 -2.98 -2.89 -5.32
CA PHE A 91 -4.09 -1.92 -5.40
C PHE A 91 -4.42 -1.30 -4.04
N ALA A 92 -4.51 -2.13 -3.00
CA ALA A 92 -4.82 -1.68 -1.65
C ALA A 92 -3.74 -0.75 -1.10
N THR A 93 -2.46 -1.05 -1.37
CA THR A 93 -1.34 -0.22 -0.93
C THR A 93 -1.42 1.19 -1.54
N ALA A 94 -1.78 1.31 -2.82
CA ALA A 94 -1.97 2.62 -3.45
C ALA A 94 -3.14 3.40 -2.84
N MET A 95 -4.25 2.72 -2.49
CA MET A 95 -5.39 3.33 -1.80
C MET A 95 -5.04 3.87 -0.42
N VAL A 96 -4.05 3.31 0.26
CA VAL A 96 -3.59 3.79 1.57
C VAL A 96 -2.54 4.90 1.41
N THR A 97 -1.50 4.68 0.61
CA THR A 97 -0.34 5.59 0.56
C THR A 97 -0.63 6.95 -0.05
N ILE A 98 -1.53 7.03 -1.04
CA ILE A 98 -1.83 8.29 -1.73
C ILE A 98 -2.61 9.27 -0.81
N PRO A 99 -3.73 8.88 -0.18
CA PRO A 99 -4.48 9.79 0.69
C PRO A 99 -3.87 9.97 2.09
N VAL A 100 -2.94 9.11 2.55
CA VAL A 100 -2.36 9.27 3.89
C VAL A 100 -1.57 10.57 4.02
N MET A 101 -0.86 10.98 2.98
CA MET A 101 -0.04 12.19 3.02
C MET A 101 -0.87 13.47 3.19
N PRO A 102 -1.92 13.75 2.38
CA PRO A 102 -2.76 14.92 2.61
C PRO A 102 -3.52 14.84 3.93
N GLU A 103 -3.89 13.65 4.40
CA GLU A 103 -4.53 13.48 5.70
C GLU A 103 -3.61 13.88 6.88
N ILE A 104 -2.33 13.52 6.81
CA ILE A 104 -1.33 13.89 7.82
C ILE A 104 -1.09 15.41 7.82
N LEU A 105 -1.07 16.05 6.64
CA LEU A 105 -0.92 17.51 6.54
C LEU A 105 -2.11 18.22 7.17
N ASP A 106 -3.34 17.82 6.82
CA ASP A 106 -4.56 18.41 7.38
C ASP A 106 -4.55 18.28 8.91
N ALA A 107 -4.11 17.12 9.44
CA ALA A 107 -4.00 16.90 10.89
C ALA A 107 -2.94 17.78 11.57
N ILE A 108 -1.78 17.99 10.94
CA ILE A 108 -0.72 18.87 11.46
C ILE A 108 -1.17 20.34 11.42
N GLU A 109 -1.92 20.74 10.39
CA GLU A 109 -2.46 22.10 10.27
C GLU A 109 -3.55 22.39 11.33
N GLU A 110 -4.40 21.40 11.63
CA GLU A 110 -5.35 21.49 12.75
C GLU A 110 -4.64 21.58 14.11
N GLU A 111 -3.55 20.83 14.32
CA GLU A 111 -2.77 20.87 15.56
C GLU A 111 -1.94 22.16 15.71
N LYS A 112 -1.45 22.73 14.60
CA LYS A 112 -0.79 24.05 14.56
C LYS A 112 -1.69 25.20 14.99
N GLN A 113 -3.00 25.11 14.82
CA GLN A 113 -3.92 26.12 15.38
C GLN A 113 -3.98 26.08 16.91
N ALA A 114 -3.53 24.98 17.55
CA ALA A 114 -3.56 24.81 19.00
C ALA A 114 -2.24 25.19 19.71
N GLU A 115 -1.09 25.12 19.02
CA GLU A 115 0.21 25.55 19.56
C GLU A 115 1.01 26.39 18.55
N ASP A 116 1.53 27.53 19.03
CA ASP A 116 2.32 28.56 18.33
C ASP A 116 3.68 28.01 17.84
N LEU A 117 3.64 27.03 16.92
CA LEU A 117 4.81 26.34 16.37
C LEU A 117 5.35 27.08 15.13
N ASN A 118 6.61 27.48 15.24
CA ASN A 118 7.40 28.28 14.30
C ASN A 118 7.27 27.81 12.83
N GLU A 119 6.39 28.46 12.06
CA GLU A 119 5.99 28.08 10.70
C GLU A 119 7.14 27.95 9.69
N LYS A 120 8.25 28.66 9.91
CA LYS A 120 9.37 28.74 8.97
C LYS A 120 10.11 27.41 8.77
N SER A 121 10.30 26.62 9.83
CA SER A 121 11.07 25.36 9.71
C SER A 121 10.28 24.23 9.05
N LEU A 122 8.95 24.30 9.11
CA LEU A 122 8.07 23.28 8.54
C LEU A 122 7.84 23.51 7.03
N HIS A 123 7.67 24.76 6.61
CA HIS A 123 7.48 25.12 5.21
C HIS A 123 8.70 24.79 4.34
N GLU A 124 9.92 25.01 4.82
CA GLU A 124 11.13 24.72 4.05
C GLU A 124 11.32 23.21 3.79
N ASN A 125 10.93 22.34 4.73
CA ASN A 125 11.13 20.89 4.59
C ASN A 125 9.98 20.20 3.86
N LEU A 126 8.73 20.59 4.10
CA LEU A 126 7.57 19.98 3.43
C LEU A 126 7.35 20.50 2.02
N ALA A 127 7.49 21.82 1.78
CA ALA A 127 7.30 22.38 0.45
C ALA A 127 8.34 21.84 -0.56
N GLY A 128 9.55 21.49 -0.08
CA GLY A 128 10.57 20.83 -0.89
C GLY A 128 10.11 19.48 -1.48
N TYR A 129 9.28 18.72 -0.75
CA TYR A 129 8.72 17.46 -1.27
C TYR A 129 7.59 17.68 -2.28
N PHE A 130 6.82 18.77 -2.17
CA PHE A 130 5.72 19.08 -3.11
C PHE A 130 6.20 19.62 -4.45
N VAL A 131 7.27 20.41 -4.48
CA VAL A 131 7.83 20.94 -5.74
C VAL A 131 8.46 19.83 -6.58
N VAL A 132 8.94 18.75 -5.96
CA VAL A 132 9.59 17.63 -6.66
C VAL A 132 8.58 16.59 -7.17
N CYS A 133 7.38 16.50 -6.59
CA CYS A 133 6.37 15.49 -6.94
C CYS A 133 5.17 16.01 -7.74
N GLN A 134 5.20 17.24 -8.26
CA GLN A 134 4.17 17.77 -9.15
C GLN A 134 4.44 17.44 -10.63
#